data_AF-A0A3D5JHM4-F1
#
_entry.id   AF-A0A3D5JHM4-F1
#
_cell.length_a   1.000
_cell.length_b   1.000
_cell.length_c   1.000
_cell.angle_alpha   90.00
_cell.angle_beta   90.00
_cell.angle_gamma   90.00
#
_symmetry.space_group_name_H-M   'P 1'
#
loop_
_entity.id
_entity.type
_entity.pdbx_description
1 polymer ?
#
loop_
_entity_poly.entity_id
_entity_poly.type
_entity_poly.pdbx_seq_one_letter_code
_entity_poly.pdbx_strand_id
1 'polypeptide(L)'
;MVFVGFLASMTIMLGSFVVLFWGQAYVEYMIVIGIGFFVIYCGLPLLMLRREMAGWPSFSVFLDRKMEVWTGKIAGREALFQVCLIPMMLALATLCICGVILMMRV
;
A
#
# COMPACT_ATOMS: atom_id res chain seq x y z
N MET A 1 -8.12 6.06 -9.39
CA MET A 1 -7.02 5.29 -10.03
C MET A 1 -5.93 4.90 -9.04
N VAL A 2 -5.29 5.83 -8.31
CA VAL A 2 -4.18 5.51 -7.36
C VAL A 2 -4.58 4.48 -6.29
N PHE A 3 -5.75 4.62 -5.69
CA PHE A 3 -6.26 3.68 -4.68
C PHE A 3 -6.50 2.26 -5.25
N VAL A 4 -6.95 2.16 -6.50
CA VAL A 4 -7.14 0.88 -7.19
C VAL A 4 -5.79 0.22 -7.46
N GLY A 5 -4.78 1.00 -7.89
CA GLY A 5 -3.41 0.52 -8.06
C GLY A 5 -2.83 -0.01 -6.75
N PHE A 6 -3.00 0.74 -5.65
CA PHE A 6 -2.62 0.31 -4.32
C PHE A 6 -3.25 -1.05 -3.92
N LEU A 7 -4.57 -1.20 -4.08
CA LEU A 7 -5.28 -2.43 -3.75
C LEU A 7 -4.82 -3.61 -4.63
N ALA A 8 -4.61 -3.35 -5.93
CA ALA A 8 -4.11 -4.34 -6.87
C ALA A 8 -2.70 -4.82 -6.48
N SER A 9 -1.79 -3.90 -6.17
CA SER A 9 -0.43 -4.23 -5.72
C SER A 9 -0.42 -5.07 -4.45
N MET A 10 -1.27 -4.73 -3.48
CA MET A 10 -1.41 -5.51 -2.24
C MET A 10 -1.92 -6.93 -2.51
N THR A 11 -2.94 -7.05 -3.36
CA THR A 11 -3.50 -8.35 -3.76
C THR A 11 -2.45 -9.20 -4.46
N ILE A 12 -1.69 -8.61 -5.39
CA ILE A 12 -0.61 -9.28 -6.12
C ILE A 12 0.47 -9.76 -5.17
N MET A 13 0.91 -8.91 -4.22
CA MET A 13 1.95 -9.25 -3.26
C MET A 13 1.52 -10.42 -2.37
N LEU A 14 0.35 -10.33 -1.74
CA LEU A 14 -0.17 -11.39 -0.87
C LEU A 14 -0.45 -12.68 -1.64
N GLY A 15 -1.03 -12.57 -2.84
CA GLY A 15 -1.27 -13.72 -3.72
C GLY A 15 0.03 -14.41 -4.13
N SER A 16 1.09 -13.65 -4.41
CA SER A 16 2.40 -14.21 -4.74
C SER A 16 2.99 -15.01 -3.59
N PHE A 17 2.90 -14.51 -2.35
CA PHE A 17 3.37 -15.24 -1.17
C PHE A 17 2.60 -16.55 -0.96
N VAL A 18 1.27 -16.49 -1.07
CA VAL A 18 0.39 -17.66 -0.95
C VAL A 18 0.75 -18.71 -2.01
N VAL A 19 0.85 -18.32 -3.28
CA VAL A 19 1.06 -19.27 -4.39
C VAL A 19 2.44 -19.92 -4.35
N LEU A 20 3.51 -19.17 -4.11
CA LEU A 20 4.88 -19.69 -4.26
C LEU A 20 5.42 -20.45 -3.06
N PHE A 21 4.89 -20.13 -1.88
CA PHE A 21 5.43 -20.62 -0.62
C PHE A 21 4.41 -21.41 0.20
N TRP A 22 3.24 -21.76 -0.36
CA TRP A 22 2.22 -22.56 0.33
C TRP A 22 2.80 -23.80 1.03
N GLY A 23 2.35 -24.08 2.26
CA GLY A 23 2.91 -25.14 3.12
C GLY A 23 4.21 -24.75 3.83
N GLN A 24 4.75 -23.58 3.49
CA GLN A 24 5.81 -22.82 4.15
C GLN A 24 5.48 -22.38 5.58
N ALA A 25 6.15 -22.86 6.64
CA ALA A 25 5.90 -22.32 8.00
C ALA A 25 6.11 -20.78 8.09
N TYR A 26 6.98 -20.23 7.24
CA TYR A 26 7.26 -18.79 7.19
C TYR A 26 6.23 -17.97 6.40
N VAL A 27 5.34 -18.60 5.63
CA VAL A 27 4.31 -17.87 4.85
C VAL A 27 3.28 -17.20 5.72
N GLU A 28 2.89 -17.86 6.81
CA GLU A 28 1.93 -17.30 7.76
C GLU A 28 2.44 -15.96 8.30
N TYR A 29 3.72 -15.89 8.67
CA TYR A 29 4.37 -14.65 9.11
C TYR A 29 4.39 -13.57 8.02
N MET A 30 4.72 -13.94 6.78
CA MET A 30 4.74 -13.00 5.65
C MET A 30 3.35 -12.42 5.35
N ILE A 31 2.31 -13.25 5.41
CA ILE A 31 0.92 -12.84 5.22
C ILE A 31 0.48 -11.91 6.36
N VAL A 32 0.76 -12.27 7.61
CA VAL A 32 0.40 -11.46 8.78
C VAL A 32 1.03 -10.07 8.70
N ILE A 33 2.33 -9.99 8.37
CA ILE A 33 3.04 -8.72 8.19
C ILE A 33 2.42 -7.93 7.03
N GLY A 34 2.14 -8.58 5.90
CA GLY A 34 1.50 -7.95 4.74
C GLY A 34 0.12 -7.37 5.05
N ILE A 35 -0.71 -8.12 5.79
CA ILE A 35 -2.03 -7.65 6.27
C ILE A 35 -1.86 -6.48 7.25
N GLY A 36 -0.88 -6.54 8.16
CA GLY A 36 -0.58 -5.45 9.09
C GLY A 36 -0.27 -4.14 8.36
N PHE A 37 0.59 -4.19 7.34
CA PHE A 37 0.85 -3.05 6.48
C PHE A 37 -0.40 -2.59 5.73
N PHE A 38 -1.20 -3.52 5.20
CA PHE A 38 -2.47 -3.18 4.55
C PHE A 38 -3.38 -2.37 5.47
N VAL A 39 -3.54 -2.80 6.73
CA VAL A 39 -4.35 -2.09 7.73
C VAL A 39 -3.81 -0.70 8.02
N ILE A 40 -2.48 -0.54 8.16
CA ILE A 40 -1.88 0.77 8.42
C ILE A 40 -2.11 1.73 7.23
N TYR A 41 -1.87 1.25 6.01
CA TYR A 41 -1.99 2.07 4.80
C TYR A 41 -3.45 2.38 4.42
N CYS A 42 -4.40 1.46 4.66
CA CYS A 42 -5.84 1.69 4.44
C CYS A 42 -6.53 2.40 5.61
N GLY A 43 -6.03 2.22 6.83
CA GLY A 43 -6.64 2.76 8.04
C GLY A 43 -6.63 4.28 8.05
N LEU A 44 -5.55 4.90 7.58
CA LEU A 44 -5.43 6.36 7.56
C LEU A 44 -6.46 7.02 6.62
N PRO A 45 -6.62 6.62 5.33
CA PRO A 45 -7.70 7.11 4.47
C PRO A 45 -9.10 6.86 5.03
N LEU A 46 -9.37 5.68 5.59
CA LEU A 46 -10.69 5.33 6.15
C LEU A 46 -11.05 6.20 7.36
N LEU A 47 -10.07 6.48 8.23
CA LEU A 47 -10.24 7.39 9.37
C LEU A 47 -10.47 8.84 8.92
N MET A 48 -9.81 9.27 7.84
CA MET A 48 -10.03 10.60 7.26
C MET A 48 -11.43 10.73 6.63
N LEU A 49 -11.89 9.71 5.90
CA LEU A 49 -13.24 9.66 5.33
C LEU A 49 -14.32 9.73 6.43
N ARG A 50 -14.08 9.06 7.56
CA ARG A 50 -14.96 9.11 8.74
C ARG A 50 -14.97 10.50 9.40
N ARG A 51 -13.87 11.24 9.35
CA ARG A 51 -13.80 12.63 9.85
C ARG A 51 -14.48 13.64 8.93
N GLU A 52 -14.48 13.40 7.63
CA GLU A 52 -15.25 14.19 6.66
C GLU A 52 -16.75 14.25 7.03
N MET A 53 -17.31 13.12 7.46
CA MET A 53 -18.69 13.03 7.95
C MET A 53 -18.95 13.83 9.25
N ALA A 54 -17.90 14.27 9.94
CA ALA A 54 -17.96 15.05 11.18
C ALA A 54 -17.74 16.56 10.97
N GLY A 55 -17.84 17.06 9.74
CA GLY A 55 -17.76 18.51 9.43
C GLY A 55 -16.35 19.05 9.15
N TRP A 56 -15.38 18.17 8.89
CA TRP A 56 -14.04 18.56 8.44
C TRP A 56 -14.04 18.93 6.93
N PRO A 57 -13.04 19.70 6.44
CA PRO A 57 -12.91 20.00 5.01
C PRO A 57 -12.95 18.71 4.19
N SER A 58 -13.60 18.74 3.04
CA SER A 58 -13.72 17.56 2.20
C SER A 58 -12.33 17.01 1.82
N PHE A 59 -12.24 15.70 1.64
CA PHE A 59 -11.05 14.99 1.24
C PHE A 59 -10.52 15.53 -0.09
N SER A 60 -11.40 15.95 -1.00
CA SER A 60 -11.02 16.68 -2.21
C SER A 60 -10.28 17.99 -1.89
N VAL A 61 -10.79 18.80 -0.97
CA VAL A 61 -10.14 20.03 -0.50
C VAL A 61 -8.80 19.72 0.17
N PHE A 62 -8.72 18.63 0.94
CA PHE A 62 -7.46 18.17 1.53
C PHE A 62 -6.43 17.78 0.47
N LEU A 63 -6.83 17.08 -0.59
CA LEU A 63 -5.94 16.64 -1.67
C LEU A 63 -5.33 17.83 -2.44
N ASP A 64 -6.08 18.91 -2.61
CA ASP A 64 -5.62 20.08 -3.35
C ASP A 64 -4.94 21.13 -2.43
N ARG A 65 -5.08 20.99 -1.12
CA ARG A 65 -4.41 21.87 -0.15
C ARG A 65 -2.91 21.59 -0.11
N LYS A 66 -2.12 22.66 -0.19
CA LYS A 66 -0.68 22.61 0.08
C LYS A 66 -0.43 22.54 1.58
N MET A 67 0.31 21.52 1.99
CA MET A 67 0.77 21.29 3.36
C MET A 67 2.26 21.60 3.43
N GLU A 68 2.68 22.23 4.51
CA GLU A 68 4.09 22.51 4.77
C GLU A 68 4.72 21.29 5.45
N VAL A 69 5.70 20.69 4.79
CA VAL A 69 6.53 19.60 5.32
C VAL A 69 7.98 20.07 5.37
N TRP A 70 8.84 19.30 6.04
CA TRP A 70 10.25 19.67 6.20
C TRP A 70 10.97 19.91 4.86
N THR A 71 10.62 19.17 3.81
CA THR A 71 11.21 19.29 2.47
C THR A 71 10.58 20.38 1.60
N GLY A 72 9.60 21.13 2.11
CA GLY A 72 8.90 22.18 1.37
C GLY A 72 7.38 22.03 1.41
N LYS A 73 6.67 22.69 0.48
CA LYS A 73 5.21 22.61 0.41
C LYS A 73 4.80 21.57 -0.61
N ILE A 74 4.02 20.57 -0.19
CA ILE A 74 3.47 19.51 -1.05
C ILE A 74 1.94 19.52 -1.01
N ALA A 75 1.29 19.20 -2.12
CA ALA A 75 -0.15 19.00 -2.15
C ALA A 75 -0.55 17.67 -1.50
N GLY A 76 -1.75 17.59 -0.91
CA GLY A 76 -2.27 16.33 -0.35
C GLY A 76 -2.30 15.18 -1.36
N ARG A 77 -2.50 15.48 -2.65
CA ARG A 77 -2.43 14.50 -3.74
C ARG A 77 -1.02 13.92 -3.93
N GLU A 78 0.01 14.75 -3.80
CA GLU A 78 1.40 14.31 -3.90
C GLU A 78 1.77 13.43 -2.70
N ALA A 79 1.35 13.84 -1.50
CA ALA A 79 1.52 13.04 -0.28
C ALA A 79 0.83 11.67 -0.40
N LEU A 80 -0.41 11.65 -0.89
CA LEU A 80 -1.14 10.39 -1.13
C LEU A 80 -0.39 9.51 -2.14
N PHE A 81 0.15 10.10 -3.20
CA PHE A 81 0.91 9.36 -4.21
C PHE A 81 2.17 8.72 -3.60
N GLN A 82 2.92 9.45 -2.77
CA GLN A 82 4.10 8.93 -2.08
C GLN A 82 3.75 7.76 -1.14
N VAL A 83 2.66 7.90 -0.38
CA VAL A 83 2.18 6.84 0.52
C VAL A 83 1.75 5.60 -0.26
N CYS A 84 1.08 5.77 -1.40
CA CYS A 84 0.68 4.65 -2.26
C CYS A 84 1.86 4.06 -3.06
N LEU A 85 2.95 4.80 -3.28
CA LEU A 85 4.10 4.32 -4.04
C LEU A 85 4.83 3.19 -3.32
N ILE A 86 5.02 3.31 -2.00
CA ILE A 86 5.72 2.32 -1.17
C ILE A 86 5.17 0.90 -1.38
N PRO A 87 3.87 0.64 -1.20
CA PRO A 87 3.30 -0.69 -1.39
C PRO A 87 3.33 -1.18 -2.84
N MET A 88 3.26 -0.28 -3.83
CA MET A 88 3.45 -0.65 -5.24
C MET A 88 4.88 -1.17 -5.49
N MET A 89 5.88 -0.50 -4.93
CA MET A 89 7.29 -0.91 -5.05
C MET A 89 7.57 -2.21 -4.29
N LEU A 90 6.94 -2.41 -3.12
CA LEU A 90 7.04 -3.67 -2.37
C LEU A 90 6.42 -4.85 -3.14
N ALA A 91 5.28 -4.64 -3.80
CA ALA A 91 4.67 -5.65 -4.65
C ALA A 91 5.57 -6.00 -5.85
N LEU A 92 6.18 -5.00 -6.48
CA LEU A 92 7.13 -5.21 -7.58
C LEU A 92 8.37 -6.00 -7.11
N ALA A 93 8.97 -5.60 -5.99
CA ALA A 93 10.11 -6.32 -5.40
C ALA A 93 9.76 -7.77 -5.08
N THR A 94 8.56 -7.99 -4.53
CA THR A 94 8.03 -9.33 -4.25
C THR A 94 7.93 -10.16 -5.52
N LEU A 95 7.36 -9.61 -6.59
CA LEU A 95 7.27 -10.29 -7.89
C LEU A 95 8.65 -10.64 -8.46
N CYS A 96 9.62 -9.72 -8.39
CA CYS A 96 10.99 -9.97 -8.85
C CYS A 96 11.64 -11.13 -8.07
N ILE A 97 11.55 -11.09 -6.73
CA ILE A 97 12.10 -12.15 -5.86
C ILE A 97 11.42 -13.49 -6.16
N CYS A 98 10.09 -13.48 -6.26
CA CYS A 98 9.28 -14.66 -6.61
C CYS A 98 9.68 -15.24 -7.98
N GLY A 99 9.87 -14.38 -8.98
CA GLY A 99 10.30 -14.77 -10.32
C GLY A 99 11.69 -15.42 -10.33
N VAL A 100 12.65 -14.84 -9.62
CA VAL A 100 14.00 -15.42 -9.47
C VAL A 100 13.94 -16.79 -8.81
N ILE A 101 13.20 -16.93 -7.70
CA ILE A 101 13.05 -18.20 -7.00
C ILE A 101 12.41 -19.27 -7.90
N LEU A 102 11.41 -18.88 -8.70
CA LEU A 102 10.76 -19.79 -9.63
C LEU A 102 11.73 -20.26 -10.72
N MET A 103 12.56 -19.36 -11.27
CA MET A 103 13.60 -19.72 -12.24
C MET A 103 14.66 -20.65 -11.65
N MET A 104 14.99 -20.52 -10.36
CA MET A 104 15.95 -21.40 -9.68
C MET A 104 15.38 -22.79 -9.34
N ARG A 105 14.06 -22.96 -9.35
CA ARG A 105 13.40 -24.25 -9.10
C ARG A 105 13.22 -25.11 -10.36
N VAL A 106 13.47 -24.55 -11.54
CA VAL A 106 13.48 -25.23 -12.84
C VAL A 106 14.87 -25.79 -13.10
#